data_AF-A0A951QAJ5-F1
#
_entry.id   AF-A0A951QAJ5-F1
#
_cell.length_a   1.000
_cell.length_b   1.000
_cell.length_c   1.000
_cell.angle_alpha   90.00
_cell.angle_beta   90.00
_cell.angle_gamma   90.00
#
_symmetry.space_group_name_H-M   'P 1'
#
loop_
_entity.id
_entity.type
_entity.pdbx_description
1 polymer ?
#
loop_
_entity_poly.entity_id
_entity_poly.type
_entity_poly.pdbx_seq_one_letter_code
_entity_poly.pdbx_strand_id
1 'polypeptide(L)'
;MTTFQELDPNSHSGHHQDPKAACTADVGLTEAEIEAFSWGTRGIFEQMPKSGSGFDCYSGDGDRYGLPEVIQVLKYVCAKWDKLYTSGPRVGIGDISYPNGGPMPPHSSHQHGVDVDIALVASTHEEIGLTWEDSKYSRQRTQQLIDLFRNNPILNVRTIFFNDPNIQGVEHWAGHDNHFHVSFFSPGVAPAAHSSDQQGSLKLVSPPMKGDRVRQLQEDLVKAGFSIGTDGIFGAQTDAAVRRFQDEQGLEIDGAVGPVTQAKLAQVIREQASGGVARGAEPLGLKLQDIVDQNKSIPFENINAGVLVDDERLCTEIQTILRANGLLEVADGLYGPKTREALRRFKASHQLGGGDVLGATTAKSLLVARPAAGALPDWQGGDKQATIQAIIQEARRQGINLRSQIAYILATVQHETNDTFQPVREAYFLGEPKAENYRQTLRYYPFYGRGYVQLTWDFNYREYSNLLALDLVNEPDLVMRPEISLFVLIDGMKRGVFTGVGMDQYITDDRPDFRNARRIINGLDEADRIVGYAMNWQIRLA
;
A
#
# COMPACT_ATOMS: atom_id res chain seq x y z
N MET A 1 -79.73 -6.61 -11.65
CA MET A 1 -79.77 -5.54 -10.63
C MET A 1 -78.34 -5.03 -10.52
N THR A 2 -78.00 -4.04 -11.35
CA THR A 2 -77.96 -2.60 -11.02
C THR A 2 -76.61 -2.25 -10.38
N THR A 3 -75.75 -1.38 -10.92
CA THR A 3 -75.88 -0.45 -12.06
C THR A 3 -74.48 0.08 -12.40
N PHE A 4 -74.22 0.26 -13.70
CA PHE A 4 -73.18 1.16 -14.25
C PHE A 4 -73.55 2.63 -14.01
N GLN A 5 -72.55 3.52 -13.96
CA GLN A 5 -72.53 4.87 -14.56
C GLN A 5 -71.18 5.57 -14.25
N GLU A 6 -70.53 6.38 -15.08
CA GLU A 6 -70.43 6.64 -16.54
C GLU A 6 -69.24 7.63 -16.65
N LEU A 7 -68.13 7.28 -17.32
CA LEU A 7 -67.60 7.85 -18.58
C LEU A 7 -67.57 9.39 -18.73
N ASP A 8 -66.37 9.93 -19.03
CA ASP A 8 -66.20 10.99 -20.05
C ASP A 8 -64.83 10.85 -20.78
N PRO A 9 -64.73 11.11 -22.10
CA PRO A 9 -63.67 10.65 -23.00
C PRO A 9 -62.71 11.75 -23.47
N ASN A 10 -61.60 11.33 -24.11
CA ASN A 10 -60.67 12.12 -24.93
C ASN A 10 -59.91 13.28 -24.26
N SER A 11 -58.61 13.07 -23.98
CA SER A 11 -57.57 13.92 -24.58
C SER A 11 -56.19 13.25 -24.53
N HIS A 12 -55.47 13.43 -25.63
CA HIS A 12 -54.11 12.99 -25.86
C HIS A 12 -53.11 13.48 -24.80
N SER A 13 -52.11 12.64 -24.53
CA SER A 13 -50.66 12.91 -24.70
C SER A 13 -49.85 12.14 -23.67
N GLY A 14 -48.79 11.50 -24.13
CA GLY A 14 -47.91 10.71 -23.26
C GLY A 14 -47.17 11.59 -22.26
N HIS A 15 -46.90 11.01 -21.10
CA HIS A 15 -45.63 11.13 -20.39
C HIS A 15 -45.58 10.04 -19.33
N HIS A 16 -44.62 9.13 -19.48
CA HIS A 16 -44.13 8.30 -18.38
C HIS A 16 -43.67 9.22 -17.24
N GLN A 17 -44.20 9.00 -16.04
CA GLN A 17 -43.57 9.43 -14.81
C GLN A 17 -43.43 8.23 -13.88
N ASP A 18 -42.18 7.94 -13.55
CA ASP A 18 -41.73 7.27 -12.33
C ASP A 18 -42.07 8.18 -11.11
N PRO A 19 -42.27 7.65 -9.89
CA PRO A 19 -41.10 7.51 -9.02
C PRO A 19 -41.11 6.30 -8.06
N LYS A 20 -39.97 5.60 -8.01
CA LYS A 20 -39.26 5.07 -6.82
C LYS A 20 -40.01 4.10 -5.89
N ALA A 21 -39.47 2.89 -5.83
CA ALA A 21 -39.17 2.25 -4.54
C ALA A 21 -37.66 1.96 -4.49
N ALA A 22 -36.90 2.94 -3.99
CA ALA A 22 -35.57 2.70 -3.47
C ALA A 22 -35.68 1.72 -2.29
N CYS A 23 -34.86 0.67 -2.25
CA CYS A 23 -34.66 -0.09 -1.02
C CYS A 23 -33.83 0.78 -0.04
N THR A 24 -34.45 1.78 0.56
CA THR A 24 -33.98 2.41 1.79
C THR A 24 -34.34 1.49 2.94
N ALA A 25 -33.44 0.54 3.26
CA ALA A 25 -33.48 -0.16 4.53
C ALA A 25 -32.40 0.44 5.43
N ASP A 26 -32.80 1.48 6.14
CA ASP A 26 -32.04 2.17 7.18
C ASP A 26 -32.05 1.31 8.44
N VAL A 27 -31.00 0.49 8.63
CA VAL A 27 -30.48 0.05 9.94
C VAL A 27 -29.01 -0.30 9.70
N GLY A 28 -28.13 0.71 9.78
CA GLY A 28 -26.68 0.54 9.76
C GLY A 28 -26.19 -0.11 11.06
N LEU A 29 -25.06 -0.81 10.98
CA LEU A 29 -24.26 -1.07 12.17
C LEU A 29 -23.75 0.28 12.68
N THR A 30 -23.75 0.48 13.99
CA THR A 30 -23.20 1.66 14.66
C THR A 30 -21.69 1.75 14.44
N GLU A 31 -21.11 2.95 14.51
CA GLU A 31 -19.64 3.12 14.51
C GLU A 31 -18.95 2.24 15.55
N ALA A 32 -19.59 2.01 16.71
CA ALA A 32 -19.08 1.11 17.75
C ALA A 32 -19.13 -0.38 17.37
N GLU A 33 -20.10 -0.82 16.56
CA GLU A 33 -20.13 -2.17 16.00
C GLU A 33 -19.05 -2.34 14.92
N ILE A 34 -18.80 -1.30 14.11
CA ILE A 34 -17.69 -1.23 13.15
C ILE A 34 -16.33 -1.27 13.90
N GLU A 35 -16.22 -0.54 15.01
CA GLU A 35 -15.04 -0.47 15.87
C GLU A 35 -14.80 -1.76 16.68
N ALA A 36 -15.87 -2.47 17.07
CA ALA A 36 -15.79 -3.77 17.76
C ALA A 36 -15.23 -4.89 16.85
N PHE A 37 -15.27 -4.70 15.53
CA PHE A 37 -14.58 -5.58 14.58
C PHE A 37 -13.09 -5.22 14.41
N SER A 38 -12.63 -4.06 14.91
CA SER A 38 -11.30 -3.48 14.63
C SER A 38 -10.18 -3.89 15.59
N TRP A 39 -10.39 -4.87 16.47
CA TRP A 39 -9.37 -5.29 17.43
C TRP A 39 -8.95 -6.74 17.25
N GLY A 40 -8.05 -6.95 16.29
CA GLY A 40 -7.23 -8.16 16.17
C GLY A 40 -5.83 -7.78 15.69
N THR A 41 -4.82 -7.90 16.55
CA THR A 41 -3.41 -7.68 16.17
C THR A 41 -2.72 -9.01 15.85
N ARG A 42 -2.24 -9.12 14.60
CA ARG A 42 -0.95 -9.69 14.10
C ARG A 42 -1.16 -10.37 12.74
N GLY A 43 -0.76 -9.65 11.69
CA GLY A 43 -0.94 -10.01 10.27
C GLY A 43 -1.75 -8.91 9.58
N ILE A 44 -1.31 -8.42 8.42
CA ILE A 44 -1.96 -7.33 7.68
C ILE A 44 -3.38 -7.75 7.23
N PHE A 45 -3.70 -9.06 7.24
CA PHE A 45 -5.00 -9.62 6.88
C PHE A 45 -5.75 -10.23 8.07
N GLU A 46 -7.06 -10.06 8.08
CA GLU A 46 -8.00 -10.64 9.04
C GLU A 46 -8.53 -11.98 8.54
N GLN A 47 -8.70 -12.94 9.45
CA GLN A 47 -9.35 -14.22 9.14
C GLN A 47 -10.87 -14.06 9.12
N MET A 48 -11.52 -14.49 8.04
CA MET A 48 -12.97 -14.66 7.98
C MET A 48 -13.41 -15.77 8.95
N PRO A 49 -14.40 -15.58 9.85
CA PRO A 49 -14.90 -16.63 10.75
C PRO A 49 -15.47 -17.84 10.00
N LYS A 50 -15.52 -19.03 10.65
CA LYS A 50 -15.83 -20.28 9.92
C LYS A 50 -17.30 -20.35 9.51
N SER A 51 -18.14 -19.71 10.28
CA SER A 51 -19.56 -19.53 10.03
C SER A 51 -20.03 -18.27 10.73
N GLY A 52 -21.19 -17.77 10.32
CA GLY A 52 -21.84 -16.62 10.95
C GLY A 52 -23.28 -16.44 10.49
N SER A 53 -23.80 -15.22 10.65
CA SER A 53 -25.14 -14.85 10.17
C SER A 53 -25.18 -14.94 8.65
N GLY A 54 -25.99 -15.87 8.13
CA GLY A 54 -26.20 -16.07 6.70
C GLY A 54 -25.08 -16.73 5.91
N PHE A 55 -24.00 -17.26 6.52
CA PHE A 55 -22.90 -17.87 5.76
C PHE A 55 -22.16 -19.00 6.48
N ASP A 56 -21.57 -19.90 5.69
CA ASP A 56 -20.59 -20.90 6.11
C ASP A 56 -19.37 -20.87 5.17
N CYS A 57 -18.16 -21.02 5.72
CA CYS A 57 -16.95 -21.16 4.91
C CYS A 57 -16.72 -22.63 4.55
N TYR A 58 -16.43 -22.92 3.28
CA TYR A 58 -16.05 -24.25 2.81
C TYR A 58 -14.54 -24.36 2.50
N SER A 59 -13.81 -23.24 2.50
CA SER A 59 -12.35 -23.18 2.38
C SER A 59 -11.65 -23.59 3.68
N GLY A 60 -10.36 -23.92 3.58
CA GLY A 60 -9.52 -24.30 4.70
C GLY A 60 -9.27 -23.13 5.66
N ASP A 61 -8.90 -23.44 6.91
CA ASP A 61 -8.62 -22.39 7.91
C ASP A 61 -7.50 -21.43 7.46
N GLY A 62 -6.55 -21.92 6.66
CA GLY A 62 -5.43 -21.15 6.13
C GLY A 62 -5.75 -20.25 4.94
N ASP A 63 -6.93 -20.38 4.33
CA ASP A 63 -7.21 -19.85 2.99
C ASP A 63 -8.17 -18.65 3.00
N ARG A 64 -8.61 -18.25 4.20
CA ARG A 64 -9.72 -17.32 4.42
C ARG A 64 -9.28 -16.02 5.08
N TYR A 65 -8.13 -15.49 4.66
CA TYR A 65 -7.59 -14.22 5.16
C TYR A 65 -7.71 -13.12 4.11
N GLY A 66 -8.14 -11.93 4.50
CA GLY A 66 -8.25 -10.78 3.58
C GLY A 66 -8.03 -9.44 4.28
N LEU A 67 -8.07 -8.35 3.51
CA LEU A 67 -8.08 -7.02 4.10
C LEU A 67 -9.26 -6.85 5.06
N PRO A 68 -9.12 -6.10 6.16
CA PRO A 68 -10.21 -5.85 7.10
C PRO A 68 -11.50 -5.39 6.41
N GLU A 69 -11.40 -4.50 5.42
CA GLU A 69 -12.55 -4.00 4.67
C GLU A 69 -13.23 -5.08 3.84
N VAL A 70 -12.47 -6.03 3.28
CA VAL A 70 -13.02 -7.17 2.53
C VAL A 70 -13.76 -8.11 3.48
N ILE A 71 -13.18 -8.41 4.64
CA ILE A 71 -13.85 -9.20 5.68
C ILE A 71 -15.14 -8.51 6.15
N GLN A 72 -15.13 -7.19 6.27
CA GLN A 72 -16.32 -6.41 6.62
C GLN A 72 -17.39 -6.45 5.52
N VAL A 73 -17.02 -6.34 4.24
CA VAL A 73 -17.95 -6.50 3.10
C VAL A 73 -18.62 -7.87 3.17
N LEU A 74 -17.84 -8.93 3.38
CA LEU A 74 -18.38 -10.29 3.43
C LEU A 74 -19.38 -10.45 4.58
N LYS A 75 -19.01 -10.02 5.79
CA LYS A 75 -19.92 -10.02 6.95
C LYS A 75 -21.21 -9.22 6.67
N TYR A 76 -21.08 -8.04 6.05
CA TYR A 76 -22.22 -7.19 5.69
C TYR A 76 -23.17 -7.88 4.70
N VAL A 77 -22.63 -8.39 3.59
CA VAL A 77 -23.41 -9.05 2.54
C VAL A 77 -24.12 -10.28 3.09
N CYS A 78 -23.42 -11.11 3.86
CA CYS A 78 -24.00 -12.31 4.45
C CYS A 78 -25.09 -12.00 5.50
N ALA A 79 -24.91 -10.96 6.31
CA ALA A 79 -25.97 -10.53 7.24
C ALA A 79 -27.20 -9.97 6.52
N LYS A 80 -27.03 -9.28 5.38
CA LYS A 80 -28.15 -8.86 4.53
C LYS A 80 -28.83 -10.06 3.88
N TRP A 81 -28.06 -11.04 3.45
CA TRP A 81 -28.56 -12.29 2.89
C TRP A 81 -29.43 -13.05 3.89
N ASP A 82 -28.97 -13.21 5.14
CA ASP A 82 -29.69 -13.90 6.22
C ASP A 82 -31.07 -13.28 6.48
N LYS A 83 -31.20 -11.96 6.31
CA LYS A 83 -32.48 -11.24 6.46
C LYS A 83 -33.43 -11.45 5.28
N LEU A 84 -32.89 -11.63 4.07
CA LEU A 84 -33.69 -11.90 2.87
C LEU A 84 -34.18 -13.35 2.83
N TYR A 85 -33.36 -14.27 3.33
CA TYR A 85 -33.61 -15.71 3.31
C TYR A 85 -33.51 -16.28 4.73
N THR A 86 -34.36 -15.79 5.62
CA THR A 86 -34.44 -16.27 7.01
C THR A 86 -34.69 -17.78 7.02
N SER A 87 -33.72 -18.56 7.52
CA SER A 87 -33.64 -20.05 7.53
C SER A 87 -32.97 -20.71 6.32
N GLY A 88 -32.39 -19.94 5.40
CA GLY A 88 -31.53 -20.42 4.32
C GLY A 88 -32.08 -20.21 2.90
N PRO A 89 -31.27 -20.47 1.86
CA PRO A 89 -29.91 -21.06 1.90
C PRO A 89 -28.85 -20.09 2.46
N ARG A 90 -27.70 -20.60 2.93
CA ARG A 90 -26.61 -19.77 3.43
C ARG A 90 -25.63 -19.47 2.29
N VAL A 91 -24.81 -18.44 2.46
CA VAL A 91 -23.75 -18.09 1.51
C VAL A 91 -22.52 -18.96 1.79
N GLY A 92 -22.05 -19.70 0.79
CA GLY A 92 -20.80 -20.43 0.89
C GLY A 92 -19.62 -19.52 0.57
N ILE A 93 -18.75 -19.28 1.55
CA ILE A 93 -17.51 -18.51 1.38
C ILE A 93 -16.33 -19.46 1.12
N GLY A 94 -15.64 -19.26 0.00
CA GLY A 94 -14.49 -20.03 -0.43
C GLY A 94 -13.17 -19.36 -0.10
N ASP A 95 -12.21 -19.49 -1.00
CA ASP A 95 -10.86 -18.97 -0.86
C ASP A 95 -10.86 -17.43 -0.87
N ILE A 96 -9.94 -16.82 -0.12
CA ILE A 96 -9.70 -15.36 -0.06
C ILE A 96 -8.21 -15.07 -0.28
N SER A 97 -7.37 -15.55 0.64
CA SER A 97 -5.90 -15.59 0.55
C SER A 97 -5.30 -16.26 1.80
N TYR A 98 -3.99 -16.49 1.78
CA TYR A 98 -3.20 -16.93 2.94
C TYR A 98 -3.05 -15.83 4.01
N PRO A 99 -2.67 -16.15 5.27
CA PRO A 99 -2.58 -15.17 6.37
C PRO A 99 -1.68 -13.95 6.10
N ASN A 100 -0.70 -14.11 5.22
CA ASN A 100 0.23 -13.06 4.81
C ASN A 100 0.18 -12.80 3.29
N GLY A 101 -0.89 -13.26 2.62
CA GLY A 101 -1.01 -13.23 1.17
C GLY A 101 0.00 -14.12 0.45
N GLY A 102 0.29 -13.75 -0.80
CA GLY A 102 1.23 -14.45 -1.67
C GLY A 102 0.57 -15.45 -2.63
N PRO A 103 1.36 -16.08 -3.52
CA PRO A 103 0.83 -16.95 -4.57
C PRO A 103 0.02 -18.12 -4.01
N MET A 104 -1.22 -18.29 -4.46
CA MET A 104 -2.16 -19.31 -3.97
C MET A 104 -2.61 -20.25 -5.10
N PRO A 105 -1.81 -21.25 -5.52
CA PRO A 105 -2.18 -22.14 -6.62
C PRO A 105 -3.51 -22.90 -6.33
N PRO A 106 -4.40 -23.07 -7.31
CA PRO A 106 -4.29 -22.65 -8.72
C PRO A 106 -4.68 -21.18 -8.98
N HIS A 107 -5.10 -20.43 -7.95
CA HIS A 107 -5.62 -19.07 -8.02
C HIS A 107 -4.49 -18.03 -8.20
N SER A 108 -4.49 -17.33 -9.34
CA SER A 108 -3.46 -16.30 -9.61
C SER A 108 -3.74 -14.95 -8.96
N SER A 109 -4.99 -14.63 -8.59
CA SER A 109 -5.37 -13.32 -8.04
C SER A 109 -5.32 -13.25 -6.51
N HIS A 110 -5.71 -14.32 -5.81
CA HIS A 110 -5.89 -14.47 -4.34
C HIS A 110 -4.62 -14.32 -3.49
N GLN A 111 -3.83 -13.27 -3.76
CA GLN A 111 -2.53 -13.01 -3.14
C GLN A 111 -2.56 -11.82 -2.19
N HIS A 112 -3.53 -10.93 -2.35
CA HIS A 112 -3.51 -9.60 -1.72
C HIS A 112 -4.71 -9.36 -0.80
N GLY A 113 -5.50 -10.40 -0.51
CA GLY A 113 -6.64 -10.29 0.39
C GLY A 113 -7.78 -9.40 -0.12
N VAL A 114 -7.88 -9.19 -1.44
CA VAL A 114 -8.92 -8.39 -2.12
C VAL A 114 -9.89 -9.21 -2.97
N ASP A 115 -9.72 -10.52 -2.96
CA ASP A 115 -10.45 -11.45 -3.79
C ASP A 115 -11.17 -12.47 -2.91
N VAL A 116 -12.27 -13.02 -3.38
CA VAL A 116 -13.00 -14.08 -2.70
C VAL A 116 -13.81 -14.92 -3.68
N ASP A 117 -13.80 -16.23 -3.49
CA ASP A 117 -14.65 -17.14 -4.25
C ASP A 117 -15.95 -17.44 -3.48
N ILE A 118 -17.10 -17.36 -4.14
CA ILE A 118 -18.41 -17.54 -3.54
C ILE A 118 -19.15 -18.69 -4.22
N ALA A 119 -19.63 -19.65 -3.42
CA ALA A 119 -20.39 -20.79 -3.92
C ALA A 119 -21.74 -20.37 -4.54
N LEU A 120 -22.21 -21.16 -5.50
CA LEU A 120 -23.52 -20.92 -6.10
C LEU A 120 -24.67 -21.27 -5.14
N VAL A 121 -25.77 -20.54 -5.29
CA VAL A 121 -26.92 -20.63 -4.40
C VAL A 121 -27.98 -21.58 -4.97
N ALA A 122 -28.40 -22.56 -4.17
CA ALA A 122 -29.47 -23.49 -4.53
C ALA A 122 -30.86 -22.84 -4.44
N SER A 123 -31.85 -23.43 -5.11
CA SER A 123 -33.28 -23.08 -4.98
C SER A 123 -33.92 -23.64 -3.69
N THR A 124 -33.24 -24.56 -3.01
CA THR A 124 -33.68 -25.22 -1.78
C THR A 124 -32.78 -24.84 -0.59
N HIS A 125 -33.01 -25.43 0.58
CA HIS A 125 -32.15 -25.28 1.77
C HIS A 125 -30.94 -26.26 1.76
N GLU A 126 -30.70 -26.97 0.65
CA GLU A 126 -29.56 -27.89 0.49
C GLU A 126 -28.33 -27.14 -0.03
N GLU A 127 -27.14 -27.56 0.40
CA GLU A 127 -25.80 -26.99 0.10
C GLU A 127 -24.84 -28.18 -0.16
N ILE A 128 -23.80 -28.23 -1.01
CA ILE A 128 -23.01 -27.31 -1.86
C ILE A 128 -22.40 -28.18 -2.99
N GLY A 129 -21.99 -27.58 -4.12
CA GLY A 129 -21.29 -28.28 -5.24
C GLY A 129 -21.98 -28.14 -6.59
N LEU A 130 -22.67 -27.01 -6.81
CA LEU A 130 -23.45 -26.75 -8.02
C LEU A 130 -22.57 -26.15 -9.12
N THR A 131 -22.97 -26.42 -10.35
CA THR A 131 -22.65 -25.63 -11.54
C THR A 131 -23.87 -24.83 -11.98
N TRP A 132 -23.71 -23.80 -12.80
CA TRP A 132 -24.84 -23.00 -13.28
C TRP A 132 -25.81 -23.77 -14.20
N GLU A 133 -25.39 -24.93 -14.72
CA GLU A 133 -26.22 -25.84 -15.52
C GLU A 133 -27.13 -26.73 -14.66
N ASP A 134 -26.88 -26.82 -13.35
CA ASP A 134 -27.66 -27.69 -12.46
C ASP A 134 -29.10 -27.21 -12.29
N SER A 135 -30.05 -28.14 -12.32
CA SER A 135 -31.48 -27.82 -12.14
C SER A 135 -31.81 -27.24 -10.76
N LYS A 136 -30.95 -27.49 -9.77
CA LYS A 136 -31.08 -26.94 -8.40
C LYS A 136 -30.50 -25.53 -8.27
N TYR A 137 -29.64 -25.08 -9.19
CA TYR A 137 -29.06 -23.75 -9.17
C TYR A 137 -30.14 -22.68 -9.30
N SER A 138 -30.10 -21.69 -8.41
CA SER A 138 -31.01 -20.55 -8.44
C SER A 138 -30.32 -19.33 -9.04
N ARG A 139 -30.55 -19.12 -10.33
CA ARG A 139 -30.09 -17.92 -11.04
C ARG A 139 -30.58 -16.63 -10.41
N GLN A 140 -31.85 -16.61 -10.00
CA GLN A 140 -32.46 -15.44 -9.36
C GLN A 140 -31.75 -15.08 -8.06
N ARG A 141 -31.54 -16.06 -7.18
CA ARG A 141 -30.84 -15.87 -5.90
C ARG A 141 -29.38 -15.46 -6.11
N THR A 142 -28.73 -16.05 -7.08
CA THR A 142 -27.34 -15.71 -7.43
C THR A 142 -27.22 -14.27 -7.93
N GLN A 143 -28.14 -13.82 -8.79
CA GLN A 143 -28.21 -12.41 -9.19
C GLN A 143 -28.40 -11.49 -7.98
N GLN A 144 -29.31 -11.83 -7.06
CA GLN A 144 -29.54 -11.03 -5.86
C GLN A 144 -28.31 -10.96 -4.95
N LEU A 145 -27.55 -12.05 -4.83
CA LEU A 145 -26.31 -12.06 -4.05
C LEU A 145 -25.23 -11.19 -4.70
N ILE A 146 -25.08 -11.26 -6.03
CA ILE A 146 -24.20 -10.38 -6.80
C ILE A 146 -24.61 -8.91 -6.62
N ASP A 147 -25.91 -8.62 -6.63
CA ASP A 147 -26.41 -7.27 -6.41
C ASP A 147 -26.09 -6.78 -4.98
N LEU A 148 -26.14 -7.65 -3.96
CA LEU A 148 -25.68 -7.29 -2.61
C LEU A 148 -24.19 -6.96 -2.57
N PHE A 149 -23.36 -7.76 -3.26
CA PHE A 149 -21.93 -7.45 -3.40
C PHE A 149 -21.71 -6.13 -4.12
N ARG A 150 -22.38 -5.85 -5.24
CA ARG A 150 -22.18 -4.59 -5.97
C ARG A 150 -22.71 -3.36 -5.24
N ASN A 151 -23.75 -3.52 -4.42
CA ASN A 151 -24.38 -2.42 -3.67
C ASN A 151 -23.86 -2.28 -2.23
N ASN A 152 -22.83 -3.03 -1.84
CA ASN A 152 -22.24 -2.89 -0.52
C ASN A 152 -21.64 -1.46 -0.36
N PRO A 153 -21.75 -0.83 0.82
CA PRO A 153 -21.29 0.55 1.02
C PRO A 153 -19.82 0.68 1.42
N ILE A 154 -19.08 -0.43 1.52
CA ILE A 154 -17.76 -0.49 2.15
C ILE A 154 -16.67 -0.47 1.08
N LEU A 155 -16.70 -1.39 0.11
CA LEU A 155 -15.75 -1.46 -1.00
C LEU A 155 -16.45 -1.60 -2.34
N ASN A 156 -15.93 -0.92 -3.35
CA ASN A 156 -16.39 -1.11 -4.70
C ASN A 156 -15.89 -2.44 -5.26
N VAL A 157 -16.78 -3.19 -5.89
CA VAL A 157 -16.41 -4.40 -6.65
C VAL A 157 -15.67 -3.99 -7.93
N ARG A 158 -14.45 -4.48 -8.12
CA ARG A 158 -13.64 -4.33 -9.33
C ARG A 158 -14.18 -5.20 -10.45
N THR A 159 -14.29 -6.50 -10.21
CA THR A 159 -14.85 -7.45 -11.17
C THR A 159 -15.55 -8.59 -10.45
N ILE A 160 -16.45 -9.25 -11.15
CA ILE A 160 -17.02 -10.52 -10.73
C ILE A 160 -16.88 -11.48 -11.90
N PHE A 161 -16.12 -12.57 -11.74
CA PHE A 161 -16.07 -13.61 -12.76
C PHE A 161 -17.11 -14.69 -12.51
N PHE A 162 -17.95 -14.96 -13.50
CA PHE A 162 -18.92 -16.05 -13.46
C PHE A 162 -19.41 -16.42 -14.86
N ASN A 163 -19.60 -17.72 -15.12
CA ASN A 163 -19.84 -18.21 -16.48
C ASN A 163 -21.33 -18.39 -16.86
N ASP A 164 -22.28 -18.20 -15.94
CA ASP A 164 -23.69 -18.23 -16.33
C ASP A 164 -24.01 -17.07 -17.29
N PRO A 165 -24.37 -17.35 -18.55
CA PRO A 165 -24.54 -16.32 -19.57
C PRO A 165 -25.74 -15.39 -19.32
N ASN A 166 -26.61 -15.74 -18.36
CA ASN A 166 -27.82 -14.98 -18.06
C ASN A 166 -27.71 -14.13 -16.78
N ILE A 167 -26.61 -14.24 -16.03
CA ILE A 167 -26.33 -13.35 -14.91
C ILE A 167 -25.79 -12.02 -15.44
N GLN A 168 -26.28 -10.93 -14.86
CA GLN A 168 -25.88 -9.57 -15.22
C GLN A 168 -24.78 -9.06 -14.29
N GLY A 169 -23.89 -8.22 -14.83
CA GLY A 169 -22.81 -7.60 -14.05
C GLY A 169 -21.67 -8.54 -13.69
N VAL A 170 -21.41 -9.55 -14.52
CA VAL A 170 -20.28 -10.49 -14.40
C VAL A 170 -19.50 -10.60 -15.70
N GLU A 171 -18.27 -11.06 -15.61
CA GLU A 171 -17.38 -11.37 -16.73
C GLU A 171 -17.15 -12.88 -16.82
N HIS A 172 -17.10 -13.41 -18.05
CA HIS A 172 -16.82 -14.83 -18.25
C HIS A 172 -15.32 -15.10 -18.16
N TRP A 173 -14.92 -16.11 -17.37
CA TRP A 173 -13.54 -16.57 -17.27
C TRP A 173 -13.49 -18.08 -17.05
N ALA A 174 -12.59 -18.77 -17.75
CA ALA A 174 -12.49 -20.23 -17.68
C ALA A 174 -12.32 -20.71 -16.22
N GLY A 175 -13.12 -21.69 -15.81
CA GLY A 175 -13.08 -22.27 -14.45
C GLY A 175 -14.11 -21.70 -13.45
N HIS A 176 -14.93 -20.73 -13.83
CA HIS A 176 -15.93 -20.08 -12.96
C HIS A 176 -17.36 -20.58 -13.22
N ASP A 177 -17.52 -21.89 -13.42
CA ASP A 177 -18.81 -22.53 -13.66
C ASP A 177 -19.54 -22.95 -12.39
N ASN A 178 -18.79 -23.12 -11.29
CA ASN A 178 -19.25 -23.67 -10.00
C ASN A 178 -19.11 -22.69 -8.81
N HIS A 179 -18.60 -21.50 -9.06
CA HIS A 179 -18.49 -20.41 -8.10
C HIS A 179 -18.44 -19.09 -8.89
N PHE A 180 -18.76 -17.98 -8.23
CA PHE A 180 -18.40 -16.67 -8.76
C PHE A 180 -17.27 -16.06 -7.94
N HIS A 181 -16.28 -15.53 -8.62
CA HIS A 181 -15.15 -14.83 -8.03
C HIS A 181 -15.48 -13.36 -7.88
N VAL A 182 -15.29 -12.76 -6.71
CA VAL A 182 -15.47 -11.33 -6.48
C VAL A 182 -14.11 -10.73 -6.17
N SER A 183 -13.71 -9.74 -6.98
CA SER A 183 -12.53 -8.93 -6.72
C SER A 183 -12.96 -7.51 -6.35
N PHE A 184 -12.41 -6.98 -5.27
CA PHE A 184 -12.68 -5.61 -4.83
C PHE A 184 -11.60 -4.65 -5.31
N PHE A 185 -11.97 -3.39 -5.50
CA PHE A 185 -10.96 -2.34 -5.51
C PHE A 185 -10.37 -2.21 -4.11
N SER A 186 -9.06 -2.01 -4.04
CA SER A 186 -8.43 -1.54 -2.81
C SER A 186 -9.11 -0.25 -2.35
N PRO A 187 -9.19 -0.01 -1.03
CA PRO A 187 -9.73 1.24 -0.48
C PRO A 187 -9.17 2.46 -1.23
N GLY A 188 -10.04 3.32 -1.78
CA GLY A 188 -9.64 4.56 -2.48
C GLY A 188 -10.03 4.72 -3.97
N VAL A 189 -10.73 3.76 -4.61
CA VAL A 189 -11.22 3.88 -6.03
C VAL A 189 -12.75 4.04 -6.08
N ALA A 190 -13.31 5.05 -6.77
CA ALA A 190 -14.74 5.40 -6.75
C ALA A 190 -15.50 5.27 -8.10
N PRO A 191 -16.76 4.80 -8.13
CA PRO A 191 -17.65 4.82 -9.30
C PRO A 191 -18.24 6.22 -9.55
N ALA A 192 -18.53 6.61 -10.80
CA ALA A 192 -19.11 7.93 -11.10
C ALA A 192 -20.29 7.88 -12.09
N ALA A 193 -21.35 8.61 -11.74
CA ALA A 193 -22.60 8.77 -12.50
C ALA A 193 -22.48 9.63 -13.79
N HIS A 194 -21.31 10.22 -14.07
CA HIS A 194 -21.11 11.15 -15.19
C HIS A 194 -19.82 10.78 -15.97
N SER A 195 -19.93 9.91 -16.97
CA SER A 195 -18.82 9.55 -17.88
C SER A 195 -18.61 10.59 -19.00
N SER A 196 -18.77 11.88 -18.71
CA SER A 196 -18.66 12.97 -19.69
C SER A 196 -17.34 13.69 -19.52
N ASP A 197 -16.61 13.86 -20.61
CA ASP A 197 -15.35 14.61 -20.64
C ASP A 197 -15.56 16.13 -20.67
N GLN A 198 -16.77 16.66 -20.62
CA GLN A 198 -17.05 18.08 -20.90
C GLN A 198 -16.65 19.04 -19.77
N GLN A 199 -16.56 18.59 -18.52
CA GLN A 199 -16.21 19.41 -17.35
C GLN A 199 -15.42 18.57 -16.31
N GLY A 200 -14.68 19.21 -15.40
CA GLY A 200 -13.99 18.54 -14.28
C GLY A 200 -12.71 17.76 -14.66
N SER A 201 -12.12 17.03 -13.70
CA SER A 201 -10.93 16.20 -13.91
C SER A 201 -11.24 14.91 -14.69
N LEU A 202 -10.29 14.46 -15.53
CA LEU A 202 -10.44 13.20 -16.27
C LEU A 202 -9.89 12.05 -15.42
N LYS A 203 -10.62 10.96 -15.25
CA LYS A 203 -10.19 9.83 -14.41
C LYS A 203 -10.85 8.53 -14.85
N LEU A 204 -10.33 7.40 -14.36
CA LEU A 204 -10.99 6.11 -14.57
C LEU A 204 -12.32 6.09 -13.80
N VAL A 205 -13.40 5.95 -14.54
CA VAL A 205 -14.77 5.78 -14.04
C VAL A 205 -15.45 4.67 -14.85
N SER A 206 -16.60 4.17 -14.38
CA SER A 206 -17.37 3.15 -15.12
C SER A 206 -18.79 3.66 -15.40
N PRO A 207 -19.23 3.77 -16.68
CA PRO A 207 -18.45 3.48 -17.88
C PRO A 207 -17.31 4.51 -18.10
N PRO A 208 -16.19 4.13 -18.76
CA PRO A 208 -15.04 5.01 -18.99
C PRO A 208 -15.42 6.37 -19.58
N MET A 209 -14.76 7.45 -19.14
CA MET A 209 -14.94 8.77 -19.78
C MET A 209 -14.53 8.67 -21.25
N LYS A 210 -15.30 9.30 -22.15
CA LYS A 210 -15.01 9.32 -23.59
C LYS A 210 -15.15 10.72 -24.16
N GLY A 211 -14.30 11.08 -25.12
CA GLY A 211 -14.40 12.33 -25.87
C GLY A 211 -13.04 12.96 -26.19
N ASP A 212 -13.08 14.16 -26.75
CA ASP A 212 -11.90 14.85 -27.28
C ASP A 212 -10.90 15.25 -26.18
N ARG A 213 -11.36 15.55 -24.95
CA ARG A 213 -10.45 15.87 -23.83
C ARG A 213 -9.66 14.63 -23.39
N VAL A 214 -10.25 13.45 -23.47
CA VAL A 214 -9.56 12.19 -23.20
C VAL A 214 -8.56 11.88 -24.30
N ARG A 215 -8.94 12.07 -25.58
CA ARG A 215 -8.03 11.90 -26.71
C ARG A 215 -6.83 12.84 -26.60
N GLN A 216 -7.07 14.11 -26.26
CA GLN A 216 -6.01 15.10 -26.09
C GLN A 216 -5.05 14.74 -24.94
N LEU A 217 -5.58 14.26 -23.81
CA LEU A 217 -4.76 13.74 -22.72
C LEU A 217 -3.89 12.57 -23.18
N GLN A 218 -4.46 11.61 -23.92
CA GLN A 218 -3.70 10.47 -24.41
C GLN A 218 -2.58 10.91 -25.37
N GLU A 219 -2.84 11.87 -26.26
CA GLU A 219 -1.82 12.46 -27.13
C GLU A 219 -0.72 13.19 -26.36
N ASP A 220 -1.07 13.90 -25.30
CA ASP A 220 -0.13 14.62 -24.45
C ASP A 220 0.73 13.65 -23.62
N LEU A 221 0.15 12.55 -23.12
CA LEU A 221 0.91 11.45 -22.53
C LEU A 221 1.87 10.81 -23.54
N VAL A 222 1.46 10.63 -24.81
CA VAL A 222 2.36 10.16 -25.88
C VAL A 222 3.50 11.14 -26.11
N LYS A 223 3.21 12.45 -26.18
CA LYS A 223 4.26 13.49 -26.30
C LYS A 223 5.20 13.50 -25.12
N ALA A 224 4.72 13.17 -23.92
CA ALA A 224 5.51 13.07 -22.69
C ALA A 224 6.33 11.77 -22.60
N GLY A 225 6.19 10.83 -23.56
CA GLY A 225 6.99 9.61 -23.67
C GLY A 225 6.26 8.30 -23.36
N PHE A 226 4.94 8.34 -23.11
CA PHE A 226 4.16 7.14 -22.78
C PHE A 226 3.66 6.43 -24.04
N SER A 227 3.85 5.12 -24.11
CA SER A 227 3.38 4.31 -25.25
C SER A 227 1.96 3.81 -25.00
N ILE A 228 0.95 4.62 -25.36
CA ILE A 228 -0.48 4.28 -25.28
C ILE A 228 -1.23 4.59 -26.58
N GLY A 229 -2.39 3.98 -26.79
CA GLY A 229 -3.32 4.34 -27.86
C GLY A 229 -4.11 5.62 -27.53
N THR A 230 -4.45 6.40 -28.55
CA THR A 230 -5.20 7.68 -28.44
C THR A 230 -6.63 7.51 -28.98
N ASP A 231 -7.38 6.57 -28.42
CA ASP A 231 -8.73 6.19 -28.87
C ASP A 231 -9.85 7.13 -28.38
N GLY A 232 -9.54 8.03 -27.44
CA GLY A 232 -10.49 8.94 -26.80
C GLY A 232 -11.30 8.29 -25.67
N ILE A 233 -10.85 7.15 -25.11
CA ILE A 233 -11.50 6.42 -24.02
C ILE A 233 -10.56 6.34 -22.81
N PHE A 234 -10.98 6.84 -21.64
CA PHE A 234 -10.20 6.83 -20.40
C PHE A 234 -10.35 5.46 -19.73
N GLY A 235 -9.85 4.42 -20.40
CA GLY A 235 -9.82 3.05 -19.93
C GLY A 235 -8.56 2.75 -19.11
N ALA A 236 -8.39 1.47 -18.74
CA ALA A 236 -7.30 1.03 -17.87
C ALA A 236 -5.89 1.43 -18.36
N GLN A 237 -5.65 1.44 -19.67
CA GLN A 237 -4.35 1.88 -20.22
C GLN A 237 -4.10 3.38 -20.02
N THR A 238 -5.14 4.21 -20.12
CA THR A 238 -5.04 5.65 -19.88
C THR A 238 -4.87 5.93 -18.39
N ASP A 239 -5.62 5.25 -17.53
CA ASP A 239 -5.45 5.34 -16.07
C ASP A 239 -4.04 4.92 -15.63
N ALA A 240 -3.53 3.81 -16.13
CA ALA A 240 -2.18 3.36 -15.85
C ALA A 240 -1.13 4.37 -16.33
N ALA A 241 -1.31 4.96 -17.51
CA ALA A 241 -0.40 6.00 -18.01
C ALA A 241 -0.49 7.31 -17.21
N VAL A 242 -1.68 7.71 -16.77
CA VAL A 242 -1.87 8.89 -15.90
C VAL A 242 -1.25 8.66 -14.53
N ARG A 243 -1.49 7.51 -13.90
CA ARG A 243 -0.90 7.17 -12.60
C ARG A 243 0.61 7.07 -12.69
N ARG A 244 1.14 6.47 -13.76
CA ARG A 244 2.58 6.41 -14.00
C ARG A 244 3.16 7.79 -14.30
N PHE A 245 2.44 8.65 -15.02
CA PHE A 245 2.84 10.04 -15.21
C PHE A 245 2.83 10.82 -13.87
N GLN A 246 1.82 10.63 -13.03
CA GLN A 246 1.76 11.24 -11.70
C GLN A 246 2.93 10.75 -10.82
N ASP A 247 3.20 9.46 -10.82
CA ASP A 247 4.34 8.82 -10.15
C ASP A 247 5.69 9.39 -10.64
N GLU A 248 5.95 9.38 -11.96
CA GLU A 248 7.18 9.89 -12.56
C GLU A 248 7.38 11.40 -12.33
N GLN A 249 6.33 12.14 -12.02
CA GLN A 249 6.35 13.59 -11.83
C GLN A 249 6.13 14.06 -10.39
N GLY A 250 6.06 13.13 -9.42
CA GLY A 250 5.90 13.45 -7.99
C GLY A 250 4.52 14.01 -7.61
N LEU A 251 3.47 13.68 -8.36
CA LEU A 251 2.09 14.11 -8.10
C LEU A 251 1.33 13.07 -7.28
N GLU A 252 0.22 13.47 -6.67
CA GLU A 252 -0.74 12.54 -6.05
C GLU A 252 -1.20 11.50 -7.10
N ILE A 253 -0.94 10.21 -6.83
CA ILE A 253 -1.20 9.09 -7.75
C ILE A 253 -2.66 8.65 -7.63
N ASP A 254 -3.58 9.59 -7.85
CA ASP A 254 -5.02 9.38 -7.75
C ASP A 254 -5.66 8.88 -9.05
N GLY A 255 -4.90 8.87 -10.16
CA GLY A 255 -5.38 8.54 -11.51
C GLY A 255 -6.31 9.60 -12.10
N ALA A 256 -6.40 10.76 -11.45
CA ALA A 256 -7.22 11.88 -11.87
C ALA A 256 -6.38 13.01 -12.46
N VAL A 257 -6.71 13.37 -13.69
CA VAL A 257 -6.12 14.48 -14.43
C VAL A 257 -6.89 15.76 -14.10
N GLY A 258 -6.63 16.27 -12.90
CA GLY A 258 -7.03 17.61 -12.46
C GLY A 258 -6.06 18.71 -12.94
N PRO A 259 -6.28 19.97 -12.53
CA PRO A 259 -5.46 21.11 -12.95
C PRO A 259 -3.96 20.94 -12.67
N VAL A 260 -3.60 20.30 -11.55
CA VAL A 260 -2.20 20.02 -11.16
C VAL A 260 -1.53 19.06 -12.15
N THR A 261 -2.16 17.91 -12.40
CA THR A 261 -1.69 16.92 -13.38
C THR A 261 -1.59 17.50 -14.79
N GLN A 262 -2.54 18.33 -15.21
CA GLN A 262 -2.51 19.00 -16.51
C GLN A 262 -1.35 20.01 -16.63
N ALA A 263 -1.13 20.82 -15.61
CA ALA A 263 -0.06 21.82 -15.61
C ALA A 263 1.33 21.17 -15.72
N LYS A 264 1.55 20.09 -14.97
CA LYS A 264 2.80 19.33 -14.99
C LYS A 264 2.99 18.60 -16.32
N LEU A 265 1.94 17.99 -16.89
CA LEU A 265 2.01 17.32 -18.19
C LEU A 265 2.39 18.30 -19.30
N ALA A 266 1.80 19.49 -19.31
CA ALA A 266 2.15 20.53 -20.25
C ALA A 266 3.60 21.03 -20.06
N GLN A 267 4.12 21.06 -18.83
CA GLN A 267 5.51 21.42 -18.55
C GLN A 267 6.49 20.39 -19.13
N VAL A 268 6.27 19.10 -18.86
CA VAL A 268 7.13 18.01 -19.37
C VAL A 268 7.21 18.01 -20.89
N ILE A 269 6.07 18.22 -21.57
CA ILE A 269 6.02 18.29 -23.03
C ILE A 269 6.84 19.49 -23.56
N ARG A 270 6.79 20.65 -22.88
CA ARG A 270 7.61 21.82 -23.25
C ARG A 270 9.10 21.55 -23.06
N GLU A 271 9.48 20.89 -21.96
CA GLU A 271 10.86 20.55 -21.64
C GLU A 271 11.44 19.54 -22.64
N GLN A 272 10.67 18.52 -23.03
CA GLN A 272 11.09 17.54 -24.03
C GLN A 272 11.19 18.12 -25.45
N ALA A 273 10.35 19.08 -25.80
CA ALA A 273 10.42 19.80 -27.08
C ALA A 273 11.65 20.71 -27.21
N SER A 274 12.32 21.04 -26.10
CA SER A 274 13.48 21.95 -26.08
C SER A 274 14.85 21.28 -26.34
N GLY A 275 14.87 19.96 -26.54
CA GLY A 275 16.05 19.22 -27.04
C GLY A 275 17.12 18.99 -25.97
N GLY A 276 17.20 17.76 -25.46
CA GLY A 276 18.12 17.36 -24.39
C GLY A 276 19.57 17.80 -24.59
N VAL A 277 20.04 18.64 -23.67
CA VAL A 277 21.47 18.85 -23.40
C VAL A 277 21.71 18.71 -21.90
N ALA A 278 22.69 17.87 -21.57
CA ALA A 278 23.35 17.62 -20.28
C ALA A 278 22.65 16.67 -19.27
N ARG A 279 23.09 15.40 -19.31
CA ARG A 279 23.24 14.54 -18.12
C ARG A 279 24.32 15.15 -17.21
N GLY A 280 24.00 15.41 -15.94
CA GLY A 280 24.98 15.76 -14.91
C GLY A 280 24.63 16.97 -14.03
N ALA A 281 23.44 16.99 -13.42
CA ALA A 281 23.13 17.73 -12.19
C ALA A 281 21.79 17.20 -11.66
N GLU A 282 21.68 16.96 -10.35
CA GLU A 282 20.41 16.67 -9.67
C GLU A 282 19.35 17.74 -9.96
N PRO A 283 18.04 17.46 -9.80
CA PRO A 283 17.04 18.51 -9.82
C PRO A 283 17.34 19.53 -8.71
N LEU A 284 17.58 20.78 -9.12
CA LEU A 284 17.84 21.94 -8.27
C LEU A 284 16.59 22.28 -7.44
N GLY A 285 16.57 21.84 -6.18
CA GLY A 285 15.67 22.31 -5.14
C GLY A 285 16.48 22.65 -3.89
N LEU A 286 16.08 23.70 -3.16
CA LEU A 286 16.76 24.16 -1.95
C LEU A 286 16.67 23.12 -0.83
N LYS A 287 17.74 23.00 -0.05
CA LYS A 287 17.75 22.25 1.21
C LYS A 287 17.77 23.22 2.40
N LEU A 288 17.38 22.73 3.58
CA LEU A 288 17.55 23.48 4.83
C LEU A 288 19.02 23.89 5.06
N GLN A 289 19.98 23.06 4.63
CA GLN A 289 21.40 23.40 4.70
C GLN A 289 21.77 24.60 3.81
N ASP A 290 21.17 24.74 2.63
CA ASP A 290 21.40 25.89 1.75
C ASP A 290 20.90 27.21 2.37
N ILE A 291 19.83 27.15 3.17
CA ILE A 291 19.33 28.31 3.93
C ILE A 291 20.33 28.74 5.00
N VAL A 292 20.98 27.78 5.65
CA VAL A 292 22.02 28.04 6.64
C VAL A 292 23.27 28.60 5.97
N ASP A 293 23.79 27.91 4.95
CA ASP A 293 25.07 28.24 4.31
C ASP A 293 25.00 29.58 3.57
N GLN A 294 23.86 29.88 2.95
CA GLN A 294 23.65 31.12 2.18
C GLN A 294 22.95 32.21 3.01
N ASN A 295 22.71 31.95 4.31
CA ASN A 295 22.00 32.84 5.24
C ASN A 295 20.68 33.39 4.66
N LYS A 296 19.89 32.52 4.02
CA LYS A 296 18.62 32.91 3.39
C LYS A 296 17.56 33.20 4.44
N SER A 297 16.60 34.02 4.03
CA SER A 297 15.42 34.39 4.81
C SER A 297 14.19 34.18 3.95
N ILE A 298 13.42 33.12 4.25
CA ILE A 298 12.24 32.74 3.46
C ILE A 298 11.00 33.00 4.33
N PRO A 299 10.13 33.95 3.95
CA PRO A 299 8.84 34.11 4.59
C PRO A 299 7.98 32.86 4.37
N PHE A 300 7.27 32.43 5.41
CA PHE A 300 6.42 31.25 5.36
C PHE A 300 4.97 31.58 5.74
N GLU A 301 4.62 32.84 5.99
CA GLU A 301 3.24 33.23 6.24
C GLU A 301 2.33 33.00 5.03
N ASN A 302 2.88 33.12 3.81
CA ASN A 302 2.17 33.03 2.55
C ASN A 302 2.08 31.58 2.06
N ILE A 303 0.85 31.09 1.92
CA ILE A 303 0.54 29.73 1.47
C ILE A 303 0.17 29.67 -0.02
N ASN A 304 0.12 30.81 -0.71
CA ASN A 304 -0.36 30.88 -2.10
C ASN A 304 0.78 31.05 -3.13
N ALA A 305 1.96 31.50 -2.69
CA ALA A 305 3.13 31.69 -3.54
C ALA A 305 4.39 31.89 -2.68
N GLY A 306 5.56 31.63 -3.25
CA GLY A 306 6.87 31.83 -2.62
C GLY A 306 7.63 30.53 -2.45
N VAL A 307 8.89 30.62 -2.01
CA VAL A 307 9.84 29.49 -2.08
C VAL A 307 9.32 28.20 -1.44
N LEU A 308 8.59 28.24 -0.34
CA LEU A 308 8.05 27.00 0.25
C LEU A 308 6.88 26.40 -0.56
N VAL A 309 6.12 27.23 -1.26
CA VAL A 309 5.05 26.79 -2.18
C VAL A 309 5.65 26.28 -3.49
N ASP A 310 6.74 26.92 -3.95
CA ASP A 310 7.37 26.67 -5.25
C ASP A 310 8.45 25.57 -5.20
N ASP A 311 9.06 25.34 -4.03
CA ASP A 311 10.17 24.38 -3.80
C ASP A 311 9.68 23.21 -2.94
N GLU A 312 9.11 22.23 -3.62
CA GLU A 312 8.58 20.99 -3.04
C GLU A 312 9.64 20.25 -2.22
N ARG A 313 10.90 20.23 -2.68
CA ARG A 313 12.01 19.54 -1.99
C ARG A 313 12.26 20.15 -0.61
N LEU A 314 12.32 21.47 -0.53
CA LEU A 314 12.49 22.18 0.73
C LEU A 314 11.27 21.97 1.66
N CYS A 315 10.06 22.03 1.11
CA CYS A 315 8.83 21.83 1.89
C CYS A 315 8.74 20.41 2.46
N THR A 316 8.98 19.38 1.64
CA THR A 316 9.01 17.97 2.08
C THR A 316 10.04 17.77 3.18
N GLU A 317 11.27 18.30 3.02
CA GLU A 317 12.32 18.18 4.04
C GLU A 317 11.87 18.76 5.39
N ILE A 318 11.19 19.91 5.39
CA ILE A 318 10.63 20.54 6.59
C ILE A 318 9.50 19.69 7.20
N GLN A 319 8.55 19.27 6.37
CA GLN A 319 7.39 18.50 6.82
C GLN A 319 7.79 17.15 7.44
N THR A 320 8.81 16.48 6.89
CA THR A 320 9.36 15.23 7.45
C THR A 320 9.86 15.44 8.87
N ILE A 321 10.60 16.53 9.11
CA ILE A 321 11.11 16.87 10.45
C ILE A 321 9.95 17.18 11.40
N LEU A 322 8.99 17.99 10.96
CA LEU A 322 7.83 18.36 11.79
C LEU A 322 6.97 17.15 12.15
N ARG A 323 6.73 16.26 11.19
CA ARG A 323 5.97 15.02 11.39
C ARG A 323 6.64 14.14 12.43
N ALA A 324 7.93 13.92 12.29
CA ALA A 324 8.65 13.05 13.18
C ALA A 324 8.84 13.61 14.60
N ASN A 325 8.61 14.91 14.79
CA ASN A 325 8.49 15.55 16.10
C ASN A 325 7.04 15.64 16.61
N GLY A 326 6.09 14.96 15.96
CA GLY A 326 4.68 14.93 16.35
C GLY A 326 3.93 16.25 16.10
N LEU A 327 4.47 17.14 15.25
CA LEU A 327 3.90 18.45 14.97
C LEU A 327 3.08 18.49 13.67
N LEU A 328 3.17 17.44 12.85
CA LEU A 328 2.47 17.31 11.58
C LEU A 328 2.06 15.85 11.34
N GLU A 329 0.92 15.62 10.68
CA GLU A 329 0.39 14.27 10.46
C GLU A 329 1.00 13.62 9.19
N VAL A 330 1.15 14.41 8.14
CA VAL A 330 1.54 13.98 6.79
C VAL A 330 2.63 14.90 6.24
N ALA A 331 3.61 14.34 5.53
CA ALA A 331 4.54 15.10 4.72
C ALA A 331 4.19 14.85 3.24
N ASP A 332 3.52 15.81 2.63
CA ASP A 332 2.94 15.77 1.28
C ASP A 332 3.68 16.68 0.28
N GLY A 333 4.75 17.37 0.71
CA GLY A 333 5.50 18.32 -0.10
C GLY A 333 4.78 19.62 -0.39
N LEU A 334 3.53 19.77 0.06
CA LEU A 334 2.69 20.93 -0.23
C LEU A 334 2.68 21.90 0.94
N TYR A 335 3.16 23.12 0.69
CA TYR A 335 3.16 24.14 1.73
C TYR A 335 1.76 24.72 1.99
N GLY A 336 1.05 24.11 2.94
CA GLY A 336 -0.32 24.47 3.29
C GLY A 336 -0.51 25.02 4.72
N PRO A 337 -1.77 25.32 5.11
CA PRO A 337 -2.09 25.82 6.45
C PRO A 337 -1.59 24.93 7.59
N LYS A 338 -1.62 23.60 7.41
CA LYS A 338 -1.11 22.62 8.38
C LYS A 338 0.40 22.74 8.56
N THR A 339 1.16 22.79 7.46
CA THR A 339 2.62 22.96 7.47
C THR A 339 3.04 24.28 8.09
N ARG A 340 2.35 25.37 7.73
CA ARG A 340 2.57 26.69 8.31
C ARG A 340 2.37 26.71 9.82
N GLU A 341 1.27 26.11 10.29
CA GLU A 341 0.97 26.05 11.72
C GLU A 341 1.96 25.14 12.46
N ALA A 342 2.36 24.02 11.87
CA ALA A 342 3.40 23.15 12.42
C ALA A 342 4.76 23.87 12.55
N LEU A 343 5.15 24.69 11.56
CA LEU A 343 6.35 25.54 11.64
C LEU A 343 6.26 26.58 12.77
N ARG A 344 5.10 27.21 12.98
CA ARG A 344 4.90 28.14 14.10
C ARG A 344 5.03 27.44 15.45
N ARG A 345 4.39 26.28 15.60
CA ARG A 345 4.48 25.46 16.82
C ARG A 345 5.90 25.00 17.09
N PHE A 346 6.62 24.61 16.04
CA PHE A 346 8.04 24.26 16.11
C PHE A 346 8.88 25.43 16.63
N LYS A 347 8.72 26.63 16.05
CA LYS A 347 9.44 27.82 16.50
C LYS A 347 9.09 28.19 17.94
N ALA A 348 7.82 28.09 18.33
CA ALA A 348 7.38 28.34 19.69
C ALA A 348 7.99 27.35 20.70
N SER A 349 7.98 26.05 20.39
CA SER A 349 8.55 25.02 21.27
C SER A 349 10.07 25.14 21.44
N HIS A 350 10.76 25.69 20.44
CA HIS A 350 12.21 25.91 20.45
C HIS A 350 12.60 27.37 20.79
N GLN A 351 11.64 28.20 21.22
CA GLN A 351 11.86 29.59 21.63
C GLN A 351 12.55 30.45 20.55
N LEU A 352 12.23 30.21 19.28
CA LEU A 352 12.84 30.86 18.12
C LEU A 352 12.07 32.13 17.73
N GLY A 353 12.76 33.28 17.73
CA GLY A 353 12.19 34.57 17.32
C GLY A 353 12.09 34.79 15.80
N GLY A 354 11.82 36.03 15.38
CA GLY A 354 11.87 36.44 13.97
C GLY A 354 10.59 36.23 13.14
N GLY A 355 9.42 36.11 13.77
CA GLY A 355 8.13 36.03 13.07
C GLY A 355 7.96 34.77 12.21
N ASP A 356 7.13 34.84 11.18
CA ASP A 356 6.86 33.73 10.25
C ASP A 356 7.95 33.57 9.17
N VAL A 357 9.21 33.50 9.62
CA VAL A 357 10.38 33.41 8.74
C VAL A 357 11.18 32.14 9.01
N LEU A 358 11.48 31.43 7.93
CA LEU A 358 12.47 30.36 7.84
C LEU A 358 13.81 30.99 7.48
N GLY A 359 14.50 31.49 8.51
CA GLY A 359 15.87 31.99 8.42
C GLY A 359 16.89 30.95 8.89
N ALA A 360 18.19 31.27 8.80
CA ALA A 360 19.29 30.38 9.19
C ALA A 360 19.12 29.77 10.60
N THR A 361 18.65 30.53 11.59
CA THR A 361 18.41 30.02 12.95
C THR A 361 17.28 28.97 12.99
N THR A 362 16.16 29.23 12.32
CA THR A 362 15.05 28.29 12.22
C THR A 362 15.47 27.03 11.47
N ALA A 363 16.17 27.19 10.34
CA ALA A 363 16.65 26.08 9.52
C ALA A 363 17.65 25.21 10.28
N LYS A 364 18.61 25.80 11.02
CA LYS A 364 19.53 25.07 11.88
C LYS A 364 18.81 24.32 13.01
N SER A 365 17.79 24.92 13.62
CA SER A 365 17.00 24.23 14.64
C SER A 365 16.20 23.06 14.08
N LEU A 366 15.62 23.20 12.87
CA LEU A 366 14.96 22.09 12.17
C LEU A 366 15.96 20.98 11.85
N LEU A 367 17.16 21.32 11.37
CA LEU A 367 18.21 20.33 11.12
C LEU A 367 18.64 19.57 12.39
N VAL A 368 18.72 20.25 13.54
CA VAL A 368 19.00 19.61 14.84
C VAL A 368 17.83 18.75 15.33
N ALA A 369 16.59 19.19 15.08
CA ALA A 369 15.38 18.47 15.44
C ALA A 369 15.01 17.36 14.44
N ARG A 370 15.71 17.26 13.31
CA ARG A 370 15.58 16.12 12.41
C ARG A 370 15.83 14.88 13.26
N PRO A 371 14.91 13.89 13.27
CA PRO A 371 15.19 12.66 13.96
C PRO A 371 16.53 12.15 13.45
N ALA A 372 17.46 11.85 14.35
CA ALA A 372 18.40 10.79 14.07
C ALA A 372 17.50 9.56 13.90
N ALA A 373 17.15 9.24 12.66
CA ALA A 373 16.12 8.27 12.30
C ALA A 373 16.53 6.89 12.82
N GLY A 374 16.28 6.61 14.10
CA GLY A 374 16.64 5.36 14.79
C GLY A 374 18.12 4.97 14.77
N ALA A 375 18.95 5.57 13.94
CA ALA A 375 20.35 5.27 13.74
C ALA A 375 21.19 5.84 14.89
N LEU A 376 22.31 5.18 15.20
CA LEU A 376 23.35 5.74 16.06
C LEU A 376 23.64 7.19 15.61
N PRO A 377 23.31 8.22 16.42
CA PRO A 377 23.14 9.60 15.95
C PRO A 377 24.34 10.22 15.23
N ASP A 378 25.53 9.66 15.43
CA ASP A 378 26.80 10.20 14.94
C ASP A 378 27.67 9.17 14.19
N TRP A 379 27.13 7.98 13.89
CA TRP A 379 27.89 6.95 13.17
C TRP A 379 27.44 6.85 11.71
N GLN A 380 28.36 7.04 10.77
CA GLN A 380 28.10 7.02 9.31
C GLN A 380 28.76 5.84 8.60
N GLY A 381 29.15 4.81 9.36
CA GLY A 381 30.00 3.73 8.87
C GLY A 381 31.43 3.82 9.40
N GLY A 382 32.24 2.82 9.05
CA GLY A 382 33.64 2.75 9.45
C GLY A 382 34.27 1.44 9.01
N ASP A 383 35.47 1.18 9.51
CA ASP A 383 36.10 -0.12 9.33
C ASP A 383 35.33 -1.23 10.07
N LYS A 384 35.75 -2.47 9.85
CA LYS A 384 35.13 -3.65 10.47
C LYS A 384 35.00 -3.54 11.99
N GLN A 385 36.01 -3.01 12.69
CA GLN A 385 35.97 -2.90 14.15
C GLN A 385 34.97 -1.84 14.59
N ALA A 386 34.93 -0.70 13.92
CA ALA A 386 33.94 0.33 14.16
C ALA A 386 32.51 -0.19 13.93
N THR A 387 32.27 -0.95 12.85
CA THR A 387 30.96 -1.56 12.58
C THR A 387 30.58 -2.58 13.65
N ILE A 388 31.50 -3.43 14.13
CA ILE A 388 31.23 -4.37 15.23
C ILE A 388 30.78 -3.61 16.49
N GLN A 389 31.47 -2.53 16.86
CA GLN A 389 31.09 -1.73 18.02
C GLN A 389 29.72 -1.07 17.83
N ALA A 390 29.44 -0.55 16.63
CA ALA A 390 28.15 0.03 16.28
C ALA A 390 27.01 -1.00 16.39
N ILE A 391 27.22 -2.24 15.91
CA ILE A 391 26.26 -3.33 16.05
C ILE A 391 25.94 -3.61 17.53
N ILE A 392 26.98 -3.73 18.37
CA ILE A 392 26.80 -3.98 19.80
C ILE A 392 26.06 -2.82 20.47
N GLN A 393 26.39 -1.58 20.12
CA GLN A 393 25.77 -0.39 20.69
C GLN A 393 24.31 -0.28 20.29
N GLU A 394 23.99 -0.50 19.01
CA GLU A 394 22.62 -0.45 18.52
C GLU A 394 21.77 -1.59 19.09
N ALA A 395 22.31 -2.81 19.17
CA ALA A 395 21.64 -3.94 19.81
C ALA A 395 21.19 -3.57 21.23
N ARG A 396 22.11 -3.02 22.04
CA ARG A 396 21.82 -2.57 23.40
C ARG A 396 20.81 -1.42 23.44
N ARG A 397 20.93 -0.45 22.52
CA ARG A 397 19.98 0.68 22.40
C ARG A 397 18.56 0.20 22.15
N GLN A 398 18.41 -0.85 21.35
CA GLN A 398 17.12 -1.49 21.08
C GLN A 398 16.74 -2.57 22.11
N GLY A 399 17.47 -2.70 23.22
CA GLY A 399 17.12 -3.59 24.33
C GLY A 399 17.60 -5.05 24.19
N ILE A 400 18.41 -5.37 23.18
CA ILE A 400 19.09 -6.67 23.05
C ILE A 400 20.37 -6.64 23.88
N ASN A 401 20.32 -7.29 25.04
CA ASN A 401 21.43 -7.30 26.00
C ASN A 401 22.11 -8.68 26.13
N LEU A 402 21.46 -9.75 25.68
CA LEU A 402 22.01 -11.09 25.81
C LEU A 402 23.22 -11.26 24.91
N ARG A 403 24.33 -11.71 25.51
CA ARG A 403 25.59 -11.95 24.78
C ARG A 403 25.40 -12.94 23.64
N SER A 404 24.58 -13.98 23.83
CA SER A 404 24.25 -14.96 22.78
C SER A 404 23.50 -14.33 21.62
N GLN A 405 22.56 -13.43 21.88
CA GLN A 405 21.82 -12.69 20.85
C GLN A 405 22.75 -11.78 20.05
N ILE A 406 23.60 -11.00 20.72
CA ILE A 406 24.60 -10.13 20.07
C ILE A 406 25.59 -10.95 19.24
N ALA A 407 26.07 -12.09 19.77
CA ALA A 407 26.96 -12.99 19.03
C ALA A 407 26.31 -13.51 17.74
N TYR A 408 25.02 -13.84 17.78
CA TYR A 408 24.28 -14.29 16.61
C TYR A 408 24.05 -13.18 15.57
N ILE A 409 23.77 -11.95 16.00
CA ILE A 409 23.69 -10.79 15.10
C ILE A 409 25.03 -10.61 14.36
N LEU A 410 26.15 -10.59 15.07
CA LEU A 410 27.48 -10.44 14.47
C LEU A 410 27.82 -11.59 13.50
N ALA A 411 27.45 -12.83 13.87
CA ALA A 411 27.60 -14.00 13.01
C ALA A 411 26.79 -13.89 11.71
N THR A 412 25.57 -13.36 11.80
CA THR A 412 24.71 -13.09 10.64
C THR A 412 25.36 -12.06 9.73
N VAL A 413 25.78 -10.91 10.26
CA VAL A 413 26.45 -9.87 9.44
C VAL A 413 27.74 -10.40 8.81
N GLN A 414 28.54 -11.17 9.56
CA GLN A 414 29.74 -11.82 9.03
C GLN A 414 29.41 -12.72 7.83
N HIS A 415 28.31 -13.48 7.90
CA HIS A 415 27.91 -14.34 6.80
C HIS A 415 27.42 -13.54 5.59
N GLU A 416 26.43 -12.68 5.77
CA GLU A 416 25.75 -11.97 4.67
C GLU A 416 26.69 -11.01 3.93
N THR A 417 27.66 -10.41 4.64
CA THR A 417 28.61 -9.44 4.07
C THR A 417 29.95 -10.06 3.66
N ASN A 418 30.06 -11.40 3.69
CA ASN A 418 31.33 -12.12 3.46
C ASN A 418 32.49 -11.55 4.30
N ASP A 419 32.24 -11.40 5.60
CA ASP A 419 33.17 -10.96 6.64
C ASP A 419 33.69 -9.51 6.50
N THR A 420 33.14 -8.73 5.57
CA THR A 420 33.52 -7.32 5.35
C THR A 420 32.92 -6.36 6.37
N PHE A 421 31.76 -6.70 6.95
CA PHE A 421 30.99 -5.81 7.83
C PHE A 421 30.67 -4.46 7.15
N GLN A 422 30.36 -4.52 5.86
CA GLN A 422 29.83 -3.39 5.08
C GLN A 422 28.45 -3.76 4.54
N PRO A 423 27.50 -2.80 4.44
CA PRO A 423 26.24 -3.02 3.75
C PRO A 423 26.48 -3.52 2.32
N VAL A 424 25.77 -4.56 1.90
CA VAL A 424 25.91 -5.13 0.55
C VAL A 424 24.61 -5.10 -0.22
N ARG A 425 24.72 -5.10 -1.55
CA ARG A 425 23.58 -5.33 -2.46
C ARG A 425 23.51 -6.79 -2.83
N GLU A 426 22.32 -7.28 -3.09
CA GLU A 426 22.12 -8.61 -3.64
C GLU A 426 22.96 -8.84 -4.91
N ALA A 427 23.58 -10.02 -4.97
CA ALA A 427 24.52 -10.43 -6.00
C ALA A 427 25.79 -9.55 -6.13
N TYR A 428 26.20 -8.81 -5.10
CA TYR A 428 27.42 -7.96 -5.13
C TYR A 428 28.70 -8.71 -5.58
N PHE A 429 28.81 -10.01 -5.26
CA PHE A 429 29.96 -10.85 -5.63
C PHE A 429 30.10 -11.09 -7.15
N LEU A 430 29.05 -10.84 -7.95
CA LEU A 430 29.11 -10.98 -9.41
C LEU A 430 29.83 -9.80 -10.10
N GLY A 431 29.97 -8.66 -9.39
CA GLY A 431 30.45 -7.40 -9.96
C GLY A 431 29.47 -6.76 -10.95
N GLU A 432 29.59 -5.45 -11.15
CA GLU A 432 28.77 -4.72 -12.12
C GLU A 432 29.31 -4.88 -13.56
N PRO A 433 28.45 -4.98 -14.59
CA PRO A 433 26.98 -4.81 -14.57
C PRO A 433 26.18 -6.11 -14.35
N LYS A 434 26.86 -7.25 -14.16
CA LYS A 434 26.20 -8.56 -14.07
C LYS A 434 25.26 -8.65 -12.86
N ALA A 435 25.68 -8.08 -11.74
CA ALA A 435 24.88 -8.02 -10.53
C ALA A 435 23.58 -7.22 -10.76
N GLU A 436 23.65 -6.05 -11.41
CA GLU A 436 22.46 -5.26 -11.74
C GLU A 436 21.50 -6.00 -12.69
N ASN A 437 22.02 -6.60 -13.76
CA ASN A 437 21.19 -7.39 -14.68
C ASN A 437 20.50 -8.56 -13.96
N TYR A 438 21.19 -9.21 -13.02
CA TYR A 438 20.57 -10.26 -12.21
C TYR A 438 19.45 -9.70 -11.33
N ARG A 439 19.70 -8.60 -10.61
CA ARG A 439 18.70 -8.02 -9.71
C ARG A 439 17.42 -7.62 -10.43
N GLN A 440 17.52 -7.10 -11.65
CA GLN A 440 16.37 -6.74 -12.48
C GLN A 440 15.47 -7.93 -12.85
N THR A 441 15.97 -9.17 -12.73
CA THR A 441 15.17 -10.38 -12.96
C THR A 441 14.44 -10.89 -11.72
N LEU A 442 14.74 -10.34 -10.54
CA LEU A 442 14.15 -10.78 -9.28
C LEU A 442 12.68 -10.37 -9.21
N ARG A 443 11.82 -11.28 -8.73
CA ARG A 443 10.36 -11.05 -8.59
C ARG A 443 9.97 -9.86 -7.71
N TYR A 444 10.90 -9.40 -6.89
CA TYR A 444 10.72 -8.29 -5.95
C TYR A 444 11.58 -7.07 -6.31
N TYR A 445 12.14 -7.00 -7.52
CA TYR A 445 12.77 -5.78 -8.02
C TYR A 445 11.75 -4.62 -8.05
N PRO A 446 12.11 -3.38 -7.64
CA PRO A 446 13.44 -2.87 -7.27
C PRO A 446 13.87 -3.13 -5.82
N PHE A 447 13.03 -3.79 -5.02
CA PHE A 447 13.24 -4.11 -3.60
C PHE A 447 14.08 -5.37 -3.39
N TYR A 448 15.17 -5.49 -4.14
CA TYR A 448 16.18 -6.52 -3.94
C TYR A 448 16.97 -6.30 -2.64
N GLY A 449 17.71 -7.32 -2.22
CA GLY A 449 18.44 -7.33 -0.95
C GLY A 449 19.41 -6.16 -0.80
N ARG A 450 19.24 -5.32 0.22
CA ARG A 450 20.19 -4.26 0.59
C ARG A 450 20.55 -4.30 2.07
N GLY A 451 21.79 -3.93 2.39
CA GLY A 451 22.20 -3.72 3.76
C GLY A 451 22.99 -4.86 4.40
N TYR A 452 23.13 -4.84 5.72
CA TYR A 452 23.81 -5.88 6.50
C TYR A 452 23.11 -7.24 6.49
N VAL A 453 21.82 -7.25 6.19
CA VAL A 453 20.96 -8.45 6.20
C VAL A 453 20.16 -8.61 4.91
N GLN A 454 20.49 -7.83 3.89
CA GLN A 454 19.87 -7.90 2.57
C GLN A 454 18.33 -7.78 2.62
N LEU A 455 17.81 -6.65 3.11
CA LEU A 455 16.38 -6.33 3.15
C LEU A 455 15.74 -6.48 1.76
N THR A 456 14.75 -7.35 1.63
CA THR A 456 14.03 -7.66 0.39
C THR A 456 12.54 -7.35 0.52
N TRP A 457 11.84 -7.24 -0.61
CA TRP A 457 10.38 -7.06 -0.74
C TRP A 457 9.82 -5.70 -0.36
N ASP A 458 8.85 -5.21 -1.13
CA ASP A 458 8.27 -3.87 -0.98
C ASP A 458 7.66 -3.65 0.41
N PHE A 459 6.94 -4.64 0.97
CA PHE A 459 6.31 -4.52 2.29
C PHE A 459 7.34 -4.24 3.40
N ASN A 460 8.54 -4.81 3.33
CA ASN A 460 9.60 -4.54 4.30
C ASN A 460 10.17 -3.13 4.14
N TYR A 461 10.35 -2.67 2.89
CA TYR A 461 10.80 -1.30 2.64
C TYR A 461 9.74 -0.27 3.10
N ARG A 462 8.44 -0.55 2.92
CA ARG A 462 7.34 0.28 3.43
C ARG A 462 7.30 0.34 4.95
N GLU A 463 7.46 -0.81 5.62
CA GLU A 463 7.54 -0.90 7.08
C GLU A 463 8.66 0.02 7.62
N TYR A 464 9.88 -0.12 7.07
CA TYR A 464 11.00 0.72 7.51
C TYR A 464 10.90 2.17 7.03
N SER A 465 10.22 2.44 5.92
CA SER A 465 9.92 3.81 5.50
C SER A 465 9.07 4.53 6.54
N ASN A 466 8.05 3.84 7.04
CA ASN A 466 7.17 4.36 8.10
C ASN A 466 7.92 4.53 9.43
N LEU A 467 8.67 3.51 9.83
CA LEU A 467 9.35 3.48 11.14
C LEU A 467 10.48 4.51 11.23
N LEU A 468 11.19 4.75 10.12
CA LEU A 468 12.31 5.69 10.06
C LEU A 468 11.93 7.08 9.55
N ALA A 469 10.70 7.25 9.06
CA ALA A 469 10.26 8.44 8.33
C ALA A 469 11.21 8.81 7.17
N LEU A 470 11.66 7.79 6.43
CA LEU A 470 12.49 7.89 5.24
C LEU A 470 11.74 7.30 4.05
N ASP A 471 11.96 7.81 2.85
CA ASP A 471 11.33 7.25 1.65
C ASP A 471 12.16 6.09 1.09
N LEU A 472 12.12 4.93 1.75
CA LEU A 472 12.84 3.75 1.26
C LEU A 472 12.08 3.05 0.11
N VAL A 473 10.86 3.48 -0.21
CA VAL A 473 10.09 2.92 -1.33
C VAL A 473 10.59 3.50 -2.65
N ASN A 474 10.77 4.83 -2.69
CA ASN A 474 11.26 5.53 -3.87
C ASN A 474 12.79 5.67 -3.86
N GLU A 475 13.42 5.69 -2.68
CA GLU A 475 14.88 5.67 -2.52
C GLU A 475 15.36 4.42 -1.76
N PRO A 476 15.16 3.19 -2.29
CA PRO A 476 15.53 1.95 -1.60
C PRO A 476 17.03 1.85 -1.29
N ASP A 477 17.85 2.58 -2.04
CA ASP A 477 19.28 2.68 -1.83
C ASP A 477 19.68 3.37 -0.53
N LEU A 478 18.77 4.11 0.13
CA LEU A 478 18.99 4.64 1.47
C LEU A 478 19.30 3.53 2.50
N VAL A 479 18.80 2.30 2.28
CA VAL A 479 19.12 1.14 3.15
C VAL A 479 20.60 0.74 3.09
N MET A 480 21.34 1.20 2.07
CA MET A 480 22.79 1.00 1.98
C MET A 480 23.58 1.93 2.91
N ARG A 481 22.95 2.98 3.46
CA ARG A 481 23.60 3.81 4.47
C ARG A 481 23.83 2.97 5.73
N PRO A 482 25.07 2.88 6.24
CA PRO A 482 25.42 2.00 7.35
C PRO A 482 24.49 2.12 8.56
N GLU A 483 24.09 3.33 8.90
CA GLU A 483 23.29 3.63 10.06
C GLU A 483 21.82 3.24 9.92
N ILE A 484 21.24 3.36 8.71
CA ILE A 484 19.89 2.88 8.38
C ILE A 484 19.90 1.36 8.36
N SER A 485 20.89 0.79 7.67
CA SER A 485 21.06 -0.65 7.57
C SER A 485 21.21 -1.32 8.93
N LEU A 486 21.93 -0.65 9.83
CA LEU A 486 22.15 -1.12 11.19
C LEU A 486 20.85 -1.13 12.01
N PHE A 487 20.04 -0.08 11.91
CA PHE A 487 18.73 -0.06 12.56
C PHE A 487 17.85 -1.20 12.04
N VAL A 488 17.74 -1.34 10.72
CA VAL A 488 16.95 -2.40 10.05
C VAL A 488 17.38 -3.79 10.52
N LEU A 489 18.69 -4.05 10.59
CA LEU A 489 19.25 -5.31 11.08
C LEU A 489 18.75 -5.63 12.49
N ILE A 490 18.95 -4.72 13.44
CA ILE A 490 18.66 -4.99 14.85
C ILE A 490 17.15 -5.09 15.09
N ASP A 491 16.40 -4.12 14.56
CA ASP A 491 14.96 -4.04 14.74
C ASP A 491 14.25 -5.24 14.08
N GLY A 492 14.65 -5.58 12.85
CA GLY A 492 14.02 -6.66 12.09
C GLY A 492 14.27 -8.03 12.69
N MET A 493 15.49 -8.28 13.19
CA MET A 493 15.78 -9.51 13.91
C MET A 493 15.05 -9.60 15.26
N LYS A 494 14.86 -8.47 15.94
CA LYS A 494 14.13 -8.41 17.22
C LYS A 494 12.64 -8.69 17.03
N ARG A 495 12.00 -7.94 16.11
CA ARG A 495 10.55 -8.01 15.86
C ARG A 495 10.15 -9.18 14.96
N GLY A 496 11.10 -9.81 14.28
CA GLY A 496 10.85 -10.89 13.32
C GLY A 496 10.25 -10.41 12.01
N VAL A 497 10.58 -9.18 11.57
CA VAL A 497 9.99 -8.54 10.38
C VAL A 497 10.22 -9.35 9.10
N PHE A 498 11.39 -9.99 8.98
CA PHE A 498 11.80 -10.62 7.72
C PHE A 498 11.05 -11.92 7.39
N THR A 499 10.67 -12.69 8.42
CA THR A 499 10.13 -14.05 8.26
C THR A 499 8.97 -14.38 9.21
N GLY A 500 8.59 -13.45 10.09
CA GLY A 500 7.57 -13.63 11.12
C GLY A 500 8.08 -14.24 12.43
N VAL A 501 9.38 -14.57 12.54
CA VAL A 501 9.99 -15.14 13.75
C VAL A 501 11.12 -14.26 14.28
N GLY A 502 11.06 -13.92 15.56
CA GLY A 502 12.00 -13.02 16.23
C GLY A 502 13.04 -13.76 17.08
N MET A 503 14.08 -13.04 17.49
CA MET A 503 15.25 -13.60 18.19
C MET A 503 14.93 -14.29 19.52
N ASP A 504 13.98 -13.75 20.28
CA ASP A 504 13.58 -14.28 21.59
C ASP A 504 12.94 -15.68 21.49
N GLN A 505 12.54 -16.12 20.29
CA GLN A 505 11.98 -17.45 20.07
C GLN A 505 13.06 -18.55 20.05
N TYR A 506 14.32 -18.21 19.75
CA TYR A 506 15.40 -19.18 19.56
C TYR A 506 16.58 -18.99 20.51
N ILE A 507 16.82 -17.76 20.96
CA ILE A 507 18.03 -17.42 21.71
C ILE A 507 17.61 -16.81 23.05
N THR A 508 17.53 -17.66 24.07
CA THR A 508 17.27 -17.31 25.47
C THR A 508 18.48 -17.65 26.35
N ASP A 509 18.47 -17.22 27.61
CA ASP A 509 19.61 -17.34 28.55
C ASP A 509 20.06 -18.79 28.81
N ASP A 510 19.16 -19.76 28.68
CA ASP A 510 19.40 -21.11 29.21
C ASP A 510 20.06 -22.05 28.19
N ARG A 511 19.75 -21.89 26.89
CA ARG A 511 20.30 -22.66 25.75
C ARG A 511 20.10 -21.91 24.43
N PRO A 512 21.12 -21.24 23.87
CA PRO A 512 20.96 -20.56 22.59
C PRO A 512 20.86 -21.58 21.43
N ASP A 513 19.74 -21.54 20.69
CA ASP A 513 19.55 -22.35 19.47
C ASP A 513 19.94 -21.56 18.21
N PHE A 514 21.24 -21.34 18.05
CA PHE A 514 21.77 -20.61 16.89
C PHE A 514 21.42 -21.26 15.55
N ARG A 515 21.19 -22.58 15.54
CA ARG A 515 20.86 -23.29 14.31
C ARG A 515 19.47 -22.93 13.84
N ASN A 516 18.47 -23.02 14.71
CA ASN A 516 17.11 -22.69 14.35
C ASN A 516 16.87 -21.18 14.26
N ALA A 517 17.70 -20.35 14.93
CA ALA A 517 17.71 -18.90 14.79
C ALA A 517 17.96 -18.42 13.35
N ARG A 518 18.52 -19.26 12.45
CA ARG A 518 18.64 -18.91 11.02
C ARG A 518 17.31 -18.47 10.40
N ARG A 519 16.19 -19.04 10.89
CA ARG A 519 14.82 -18.71 10.48
C ARG A 519 14.42 -17.25 10.66
N ILE A 520 15.14 -16.49 11.48
CA ILE A 520 14.93 -15.04 11.62
C ILE A 520 15.22 -14.31 10.30
N ILE A 521 16.16 -14.81 9.49
CA ILE A 521 16.56 -14.20 8.21
C ILE A 521 16.10 -15.01 7.02
N ASN A 522 16.29 -16.32 7.04
CA ASN A 522 15.98 -17.22 5.92
C ASN A 522 15.75 -18.65 6.41
N GLY A 523 15.39 -19.60 5.54
CA GLY A 523 15.40 -21.02 5.85
C GLY A 523 16.77 -21.52 6.37
N LEU A 524 16.90 -22.81 6.68
CA LEU A 524 18.10 -23.37 7.33
C LEU A 524 19.39 -23.40 6.46
N ASP A 525 19.41 -22.69 5.34
CA ASP A 525 20.60 -22.58 4.48
C ASP A 525 21.76 -21.95 5.25
N GLU A 526 22.94 -22.57 5.11
CA GLU A 526 24.20 -22.17 5.77
C GLU A 526 24.14 -22.11 7.32
N ALA A 527 23.10 -22.67 7.94
CA ALA A 527 22.89 -22.59 9.39
C ALA A 527 24.09 -23.15 10.18
N ASP A 528 24.66 -24.28 9.77
CA ASP A 528 25.79 -24.90 10.48
C ASP A 528 27.06 -24.03 10.42
N ARG A 529 27.26 -23.28 9.32
CA ARG A 529 28.37 -22.31 9.20
C ARG A 529 28.16 -21.12 10.13
N ILE A 530 26.94 -20.58 10.15
CA ILE A 530 26.57 -19.44 11.01
C ILE A 530 26.64 -19.82 12.48
N VAL A 531 26.28 -21.04 12.86
CA VAL A 531 26.48 -21.58 14.23
C VAL A 531 27.95 -21.50 14.63
N GLY A 532 28.86 -21.90 13.74
CA GLY A 532 30.31 -21.79 13.98
C GLY A 532 30.76 -20.35 14.20
N TYR A 533 30.25 -19.39 13.42
CA TYR A 533 30.52 -17.97 13.64
C TYR A 533 29.95 -17.46 14.96
N ALA A 534 28.72 -17.82 15.31
CA ALA A 534 28.06 -17.38 16.53
C ALA A 534 28.79 -17.87 17.79
N MET A 535 29.22 -19.14 17.80
CA MET A 535 30.04 -19.68 18.91
C MET A 535 31.36 -18.91 19.06
N ASN A 536 32.04 -18.60 17.95
CA ASN A 536 33.28 -17.82 17.98
C ASN A 536 33.06 -16.40 18.51
N TRP A 537 31.99 -15.71 18.09
CA TRP A 537 31.64 -14.39 18.60
C TRP A 537 31.27 -14.43 20.08
N GLN A 538 30.54 -15.45 20.52
CA GLN A 538 30.16 -15.60 21.92
C GLN A 538 31.38 -15.74 22.84
N ILE A 539 32.44 -16.42 22.39
CA ILE A 539 33.73 -16.50 23.09
C ILE A 539 34.44 -15.14 23.09
N ARG A 540 34.46 -14.42 21.96
CA ARG A 540 35.14 -13.11 21.86
C ARG A 540 34.47 -11.99 22.66
N LEU A 541 33.16 -12.09 22.88
CA LEU A 541 32.37 -11.15 23.67
C LEU A 541 32.37 -11.49 25.18
N ALA A 542 33.03 -12.58 25.59
CA ALA A 542 33.21 -12.97 26.99
C ALA A 542 34.45 -12.31 27.57
#